data_AF-A0A354XIK8-F1
#
_entry.id   AF-A0A354XIK8-F1
#
_cell.length_a   1.000
_cell.length_b   1.000
_cell.length_c   1.000
_cell.angle_alpha   90.00
_cell.angle_beta   90.00
_cell.angle_gamma   90.00
#
_symmetry.space_group_name_H-M   'P 1'
#
loop_
_entity.id
_entity.type
_entity.pdbx_description
1 polymer ?
#
loop_
_entity_poly.entity_id
_entity_poly.type
_entity_poly.pdbx_seq_one_letter_code
_entity_poly.pdbx_strand_id
1 'polypeptide(L)'
;TANRELGLALADDEIDYLVAAFIELGRNPSDVELMMFAQANSEHCRHKIFNADWVIDGEAQSHSLFKMIKNTFATSPDNVLSAYSDNAAVIKGSHGGRFFPTPLTGA
;
A
#
# COMPACT_ATOMS: atom_id res chain seq x y z
N THR A 1 26.17 6.49 -8.70
CA THR A 1 25.55 5.67 -7.64
C THR A 1 24.41 4.90 -8.27
N ALA A 2 24.17 3.67 -7.85
CA ALA A 2 23.08 2.84 -8.40
C ALA A 2 21.72 3.58 -8.37
N ASN A 3 21.43 4.35 -7.31
CA ASN A 3 20.21 5.17 -7.21
C ASN A 3 20.00 6.09 -8.43
N ARG A 4 21.05 6.81 -8.87
CA ARG A 4 20.99 7.72 -10.02
C ARG A 4 21.01 6.98 -11.36
N GLU A 5 21.84 5.94 -11.46
CA GLU A 5 22.03 5.19 -12.71
C GLU A 5 20.82 4.34 -13.09
N LEU A 6 20.11 3.79 -12.11
CA LEU A 6 18.91 2.97 -12.31
C LEU A 6 17.60 3.76 -12.12
N GLY A 7 17.67 5.03 -11.72
CA GLY A 7 16.48 5.88 -11.51
C GLY A 7 15.58 5.40 -10.37
N LEU A 8 16.15 4.96 -9.25
CA LEU A 8 15.41 4.34 -8.15
C LEU A 8 14.61 5.33 -7.29
N ALA A 9 14.98 6.62 -7.33
CA ALA A 9 14.37 7.69 -6.55
C ALA A 9 14.28 7.40 -5.04
N LEU A 10 15.30 6.71 -4.49
CA LEU A 10 15.39 6.40 -3.07
C LEU A 10 15.75 7.65 -2.27
N ALA A 11 15.07 7.80 -1.14
CA ALA A 11 15.43 8.77 -0.11
C ALA A 11 16.67 8.32 0.69
N ASP A 12 17.29 9.24 1.43
CA ASP A 12 18.54 8.96 2.15
C ASP A 12 18.35 7.87 3.23
N ASP A 13 17.22 7.86 3.93
CA ASP A 13 16.86 6.84 4.92
C ASP A 13 16.62 5.46 4.30
N GLU A 14 16.07 5.41 3.09
CA GLU A 14 15.90 4.18 2.31
C GLU A 14 17.24 3.60 1.83
N ILE A 15 18.19 4.48 1.47
CA ILE A 15 19.56 4.08 1.14
C ILE A 15 20.24 3.51 2.38
N ASP A 16 20.15 4.20 3.52
CA ASP A 16 20.74 3.75 4.79
C ASP A 16 20.17 2.38 5.21
N TYR A 17 18.85 2.18 5.07
CA TYR A 17 18.20 0.90 5.31
C TYR A 17 18.79 -0.22 4.43
N LEU A 18 18.93 0.02 3.12
CA LEU A 18 19.48 -0.96 2.19
C LEU A 18 20.96 -1.27 2.49
N VAL A 19 21.76 -0.25 2.81
CA VAL A 19 23.16 -0.43 3.18
C VAL A 19 23.26 -1.32 4.43
N ALA A 20 22.49 -1.04 5.48
CA ALA A 20 22.46 -1.86 6.69
C ALA A 20 22.04 -3.31 6.39
N ALA A 21 20.96 -3.49 5.62
CA ALA A 21 20.44 -4.82 5.29
C ALA A 21 21.45 -5.67 4.50
N PHE A 22 22.12 -5.11 3.48
CA PHE A 22 23.07 -5.87 2.67
C PHE A 22 24.42 -6.08 3.37
N ILE A 23 24.82 -5.21 4.29
CA ILE A 23 25.94 -5.48 5.22
C ILE A 23 25.63 -6.70 6.09
N GLU A 24 24.43 -6.76 6.67
CA GLU A 24 24.00 -7.90 7.50
C GLU A 24 23.95 -9.20 6.70
N LEU A 25 23.47 -9.15 5.45
CA LEU A 25 23.43 -10.31 4.56
C LEU A 25 24.83 -10.75 4.07
N GLY A 26 25.88 -9.96 4.28
CA GLY A 26 27.25 -10.29 3.89
C GLY A 26 27.46 -10.42 2.39
N ARG A 27 26.61 -9.79 1.57
CA ARG A 27 26.69 -9.84 0.11
C ARG A 27 26.23 -8.53 -0.53
N ASN A 28 26.66 -8.30 -1.76
CA ASN A 28 26.18 -7.16 -2.54
C ASN A 28 24.72 -7.37 -3.00
N PRO A 29 23.94 -6.29 -3.13
CA PRO A 29 22.64 -6.32 -3.78
C PRO A 29 22.78 -6.54 -5.28
N SER A 30 21.82 -7.26 -5.88
CA SER A 30 21.58 -7.23 -7.32
C SER A 30 20.76 -6.01 -7.73
N ASP A 31 20.85 -5.63 -9.00
CA ASP A 31 20.01 -4.58 -9.60
C ASP A 31 18.51 -4.88 -9.45
N VAL A 32 18.09 -6.12 -9.67
CA VAL A 32 16.69 -6.56 -9.52
C VAL A 32 16.18 -6.38 -8.09
N GLU A 33 17.00 -6.68 -7.08
CA GLU A 33 16.61 -6.48 -5.67
C GLU A 33 16.42 -5.00 -5.34
N LEU A 34 17.33 -4.13 -5.81
CA LEU A 34 17.22 -2.68 -5.62
C LEU A 34 16.01 -2.10 -6.36
N MET A 35 15.77 -2.54 -7.60
CA MET A 35 14.61 -2.12 -8.39
C MET A 35 13.30 -2.55 -7.72
N MET A 36 13.21 -3.80 -7.26
CA MET A 36 12.03 -4.30 -6.54
C MET A 36 11.77 -3.48 -5.28
N PHE A 37 12.82 -3.22 -4.48
CA PHE A 37 12.70 -2.42 -3.27
C PHE A 37 12.20 -1.00 -3.56
N ALA A 38 12.78 -0.34 -4.57
CA ALA A 38 12.40 1.01 -4.98
C ALA A 38 10.93 1.09 -5.42
N GLN A 39 10.46 0.12 -6.23
CA GLN A 39 9.07 0.11 -6.66
C GLN A 39 8.10 -0.13 -5.49
N ALA A 40 8.43 -1.06 -4.60
CA ALA A 40 7.60 -1.38 -3.44
C ALA A 40 7.51 -0.24 -2.41
N ASN A 41 8.59 0.55 -2.27
CA ASN A 41 8.66 1.67 -1.32
C ASN A 41 8.41 3.04 -1.97
N SER A 42 8.07 3.07 -3.25
CA SER A 42 7.60 4.30 -3.91
C SER A 42 6.38 4.89 -3.18
N GLU A 43 6.21 6.21 -3.29
CA GLU A 43 5.06 6.91 -2.68
C GLU A 43 3.73 6.28 -3.13
N HIS A 44 3.60 6.01 -4.43
CA HIS A 44 2.41 5.42 -5.02
C HIS A 44 2.05 4.05 -4.42
N CYS A 45 3.05 3.17 -4.23
CA CYS A 45 2.80 1.84 -3.67
C CYS A 45 2.56 1.88 -2.16
N ARG A 46 3.35 2.68 -1.44
CA ARG A 46 3.35 2.70 0.02
C ARG A 46 2.33 3.68 0.62
N HIS A 47 1.76 4.55 -0.21
CA HIS A 47 0.81 5.60 0.19
C HIS A 47 1.33 6.39 1.40
N LYS A 48 2.60 6.84 1.32
CA LYS A 48 3.31 7.47 2.45
C LYS A 48 2.56 8.69 2.96
N ILE A 49 2.09 9.55 2.04
CA ILE A 49 1.36 10.78 2.36
C ILE A 49 0.04 10.47 3.08
N PHE A 50 -0.69 9.45 2.62
CA PHE A 50 -1.95 9.05 3.22
C PHE A 50 -1.80 8.47 4.64
N ASN A 51 -0.64 7.90 4.96
CA ASN A 51 -0.33 7.33 6.26
C ASN A 51 0.48 8.25 7.18
N ALA A 52 0.93 9.40 6.70
CA ALA A 52 1.75 10.33 7.46
C ALA A 52 0.97 11.00 8.62
N ASP A 53 1.71 11.42 9.63
CA ASP A 53 1.26 12.39 10.63
C ASP A 53 1.32 13.82 10.04
N TRP A 54 0.41 14.68 10.48
CA TRP A 54 0.25 16.03 9.93
C TRP A 54 0.36 17.09 11.02
N VAL A 55 1.01 18.21 10.68
CA VAL A 55 0.99 19.45 11.45
C VAL A 55 0.47 20.54 10.52
N ILE A 56 -0.64 21.20 10.89
CA ILE A 56 -1.30 22.22 10.08
C ILE A 56 -1.36 23.49 10.92
N ASP A 57 -0.79 24.59 10.40
CA ASP A 57 -0.71 25.88 11.10
C ASP A 57 -0.09 25.80 12.51
N GLY A 58 0.87 24.89 12.69
CA GLY A 58 1.56 24.64 13.96
C GLY A 58 0.87 23.62 14.87
N GLU A 59 -0.31 23.13 14.51
CA GLU A 59 -1.11 22.20 15.32
C GLU A 59 -1.02 20.76 14.80
N ALA A 60 -0.62 19.84 15.67
CA ALA A 60 -0.54 18.41 15.36
C ALA A 60 -1.94 17.79 15.20
N GLN A 61 -2.13 17.01 14.14
CA GLN A 61 -3.40 16.37 13.83
C GLN A 61 -3.46 14.95 14.42
N SER A 62 -4.65 14.56 14.89
CA SER A 62 -4.86 13.26 15.57
C SER A 62 -5.02 12.06 14.62
N HIS A 63 -5.17 12.33 13.32
CA HIS A 63 -5.44 11.34 12.29
C HIS A 63 -4.60 11.61 11.04
N SER A 64 -4.08 10.53 10.44
CA SER A 64 -3.63 10.57 9.05
C SER A 64 -4.82 10.67 8.10
N LEU A 65 -4.57 11.03 6.84
CA LEU A 65 -5.63 11.10 5.82
C LEU A 65 -6.38 9.76 5.68
N PHE A 66 -5.64 8.64 5.64
CA PHE A 66 -6.27 7.33 5.52
C PHE A 66 -7.08 6.97 6.77
N LYS A 67 -6.64 7.38 7.96
CA LYS A 67 -7.40 7.17 9.20
C LYS A 67 -8.69 7.99 9.22
N MET A 68 -8.69 9.20 8.66
CA MET A 68 -9.92 9.98 8.46
C MET A 68 -10.89 9.28 7.49
N ILE A 69 -10.39 8.66 6.41
CA ILE A 69 -11.25 7.87 5.50
C ILE A 69 -11.82 6.65 6.22
N LYS A 70 -11.01 5.89 6.97
CA LYS A 70 -11.46 4.74 7.77
C LYS A 70 -12.49 5.12 8.84
N ASN A 71 -12.45 6.36 9.34
CA ASN A 71 -13.43 6.84 10.30
C ASN A 71 -14.85 6.78 9.73
N THR A 72 -15.05 7.01 8.43
CA THR A 72 -16.39 6.94 7.80
C THR A 72 -16.99 5.53 7.94
N PHE A 73 -16.19 4.50 7.67
CA PHE A 73 -16.57 3.10 7.87
C PHE A 73 -16.76 2.77 9.36
N ALA A 74 -15.90 3.28 10.25
CA ALA A 74 -16.05 3.07 11.69
C ALA A 74 -17.36 3.67 12.24
N THR A 75 -17.79 4.82 11.72
CA THR A 75 -19.02 5.50 12.14
C THR A 75 -20.28 4.97 11.46
N SER A 76 -20.16 4.39 10.26
CA SER A 76 -21.30 3.93 9.46
C SER A 76 -20.94 2.62 8.72
N PRO A 77 -20.84 1.49 9.45
CA PRO A 77 -20.41 0.21 8.87
C PRO A 77 -21.53 -0.52 8.12
N ASP A 78 -22.77 -0.03 8.20
CA ASP A 78 -23.95 -0.74 7.71
C ASP A 78 -23.84 -1.13 6.23
N ASN A 79 -24.18 -2.38 5.93
CA ASN A 79 -24.16 -2.98 4.60
C ASN A 79 -22.77 -3.11 3.95
N VAL A 80 -21.67 -2.77 4.62
CA VAL A 80 -20.32 -3.02 4.10
C VAL A 80 -19.88 -4.45 4.47
N LEU A 81 -19.49 -5.23 3.46
CA LEU A 81 -19.00 -6.60 3.61
C LEU A 81 -17.46 -6.68 3.61
N SER A 82 -16.80 -5.76 2.92
CA SER A 82 -15.33 -5.64 2.87
C SER A 82 -14.93 -4.19 2.63
N ALA A 83 -13.97 -3.68 3.41
CA ALA A 83 -13.38 -2.37 3.23
C ALA A 83 -11.91 -2.38 3.67
N TYR A 84 -11.04 -1.80 2.85
CA TYR A 84 -9.59 -1.60 3.14
C TYR A 84 -8.75 -2.87 3.33
N SER A 85 -9.28 -4.05 2.99
CA SER A 85 -8.59 -5.34 3.12
C SER A 85 -8.41 -6.07 1.78
N ASP A 86 -8.84 -5.45 0.68
CA ASP A 86 -8.76 -5.98 -0.67
C ASP A 86 -8.64 -4.81 -1.67
N ASN A 87 -8.38 -5.11 -2.93
CA ASN A 87 -8.28 -4.14 -4.03
C ASN A 87 -9.64 -3.54 -4.43
N ALA A 88 -10.73 -3.96 -3.80
CA ALA A 88 -12.05 -3.39 -3.95
C ALA A 88 -12.84 -3.46 -2.64
N ALA A 89 -13.74 -2.50 -2.43
CA ALA A 89 -14.76 -2.59 -1.39
C ALA A 89 -15.94 -3.44 -1.87
N VAL A 90 -16.62 -4.09 -0.94
CA VAL A 90 -17.82 -4.89 -1.22
C VAL A 90 -18.94 -4.47 -0.29
N ILE A 91 -20.14 -4.24 -0.84
CA ILE A 91 -21.35 -3.92 -0.09
C ILE A 91 -22.43 -4.99 -0.32
N LYS A 92 -23.37 -5.07 0.61
CA LYS A 92 -24.52 -5.97 0.53
C LYS A 92 -25.39 -5.58 -0.67
N GLY A 93 -25.58 -6.53 -1.58
CA GLY A 93 -26.49 -6.42 -2.71
C GLY A 93 -27.88 -7.00 -2.43
N SER A 94 -28.65 -7.18 -3.49
CA SER A 94 -29.96 -7.83 -3.46
C SER A 94 -29.86 -9.31 -3.81
N HIS A 95 -30.80 -10.10 -3.30
CA HIS A 95 -30.98 -11.48 -3.77
C HIS A 95 -31.54 -11.48 -5.19
N GLY A 96 -30.94 -12.28 -6.07
CA GLY A 96 -31.35 -12.44 -7.46
C GLY A 96 -30.61 -13.60 -8.13
N GLY A 97 -31.14 -14.06 -9.26
CA GLY A 97 -30.49 -15.11 -10.05
C GLY A 97 -29.25 -14.56 -10.78
N ARG A 98 -28.07 -15.11 -10.48
CA ARG A 98 -26.85 -14.83 -11.27
C ARG A 98 -26.90 -15.70 -12.53
N PHE A 99 -27.10 -15.08 -13.69
CA PHE A 99 -27.15 -15.80 -14.97
C PHE A 99 -25.74 -15.93 -15.56
N PHE A 100 -25.23 -17.15 -15.64
CA PHE A 100 -23.94 -17.49 -16.25
C PHE A 100 -24.00 -18.92 -16.81
N PRO A 101 -23.20 -19.26 -17.85
CA PRO A 101 -23.19 -20.61 -18.42
C PRO A 101 -22.63 -21.62 -17.43
N THR A 102 -23.16 -22.84 -17.43
CA THR A 102 -22.60 -23.96 -16.67
C THR A 102 -21.16 -24.25 -17.15
N PRO A 103 -20.16 -24.36 -16.26
CA PRO A 103 -18.80 -24.72 -16.65
C PRO A 103 -18.76 -26.09 -17.34
N LEU A 104 -18.01 -26.19 -18.44
CA LEU A 104 -17.88 -27.41 -19.26
C LEU A 104 -17.29 -28.60 -18.48
N THR A 105 -16.57 -28.34 -17.39
CA THR A 105 -15.93 -29.39 -16.58
C THR A 105 -16.87 -30.08 -15.60
N GLY A 106 -18.13 -29.63 -15.48
CA GLY A 106 -19.06 -30.19 -14.50
C GLY A 106 -18.59 -29.98 -13.05
N ALA A 107 -19.52 -30.18 -12.11
CA ALA A 107 -19.17 -30.54 -10.74
C ALA A 107 -19.03 -32.06 -10.67
#